data_AF-C3ZTU8-F1
#
_entry.id   AF-C3ZTU8-F1
#
_cell.length_a   1.000
_cell.length_b   1.000
_cell.length_c   1.000
_cell.angle_alpha   90.00
_cell.angle_beta   90.00
_cell.angle_gamma   90.00
#
_symmetry.space_group_name_H-M   'P 1'
#
loop_
_entity.id
_entity.type
_entity.pdbx_description
1 polymer ?
#
loop_
_entity_poly.entity_id
_entity_poly.type
_entity_poly.pdbx_seq_one_letter_code
_entity_poly.pdbx_strand_id
1 'polypeptide(L)'
;MWKYTEEQNRTNLVSGVRRGLSRTVQGDKYAFITSTAVQHRRYEQLCHLQVVGQKFFTYGFALLFPKGSVYKDEISWEILYLRQEGYLEMLEKQWLTGSGEDICSDKRQTTEDTGVLGAESFMGLFMFLAAGVGIGMVIQLVEVSWFNARGNKRKHDVVRSVSMRVHLTEVLLSGKETTTL
;
A
#
# COMPACT_ATOMS: atom_id res chain seq x y z
N MET A 1 29.23 12.71 1.07
CA MET A 1 28.52 12.77 2.37
C MET A 1 29.43 13.29 3.47
N TRP A 2 30.57 12.64 3.78
CA TRP A 2 31.49 13.10 4.84
C TRP A 2 31.94 14.56 4.70
N LYS A 3 32.39 14.99 3.51
CA LYS A 3 32.78 16.39 3.25
C LYS A 3 31.69 17.40 3.62
N TYR A 4 30.43 17.10 3.29
CA TYR A 4 29.29 17.97 3.62
C TYR A 4 29.07 18.07 5.14
N THR A 5 29.23 16.96 5.86
CA THR A 5 29.13 16.93 7.32
C THR A 5 30.28 17.69 7.98
N GLU A 6 31.49 17.57 7.43
CA GLU A 6 32.71 18.23 7.92
C GLU A 6 32.66 19.74 7.71
N GLU A 7 32.19 20.20 6.55
CA GLU A 7 32.01 21.63 6.24
C GLU A 7 30.99 22.31 7.16
N GLN A 8 29.98 21.57 7.64
CA GLN A 8 28.89 22.06 8.50
C GLN A 8 29.01 21.53 9.94
N ASN A 9 30.25 21.34 10.42
CA ASN A 9 30.51 20.60 11.67
C ASN A 9 29.73 21.16 12.89
N ARG A 10 29.70 22.49 13.03
CA ARG A 10 29.04 23.16 14.18
C ARG A 10 27.53 23.00 14.24
N THR A 11 26.87 22.85 13.08
CA THR A 11 25.41 22.82 13.00
C THR A 11 24.90 21.39 12.87
N ASN A 12 25.61 20.49 12.20
CA ASN A 12 25.09 19.16 11.85
C ASN A 12 25.46 18.06 12.85
N LEU A 13 26.58 18.18 13.56
CA LEU A 13 26.98 17.19 14.57
C LEU A 13 26.29 17.42 15.90
N VAL A 14 26.04 16.31 16.60
CA VAL A 14 25.45 16.28 17.94
C VAL A 14 26.36 15.48 18.85
N SER A 15 26.51 15.95 20.09
CA SER A 15 27.42 15.34 21.07
C SER A 15 26.89 14.03 21.69
N GLY A 16 25.67 13.60 21.37
CA GLY A 16 25.10 12.39 21.96
C GLY A 16 23.80 11.92 21.32
N VAL A 17 23.52 10.63 21.49
CA VAL A 17 22.40 9.92 20.86
C VAL A 17 21.05 10.52 21.23
N ARG A 18 20.80 10.83 22.52
CA ARG A 18 19.53 11.43 22.96
C ARG A 18 19.24 12.76 22.29
N ARG A 19 20.26 13.60 22.13
CA ARG A 19 20.14 14.93 21.50
C ARG A 19 19.94 14.80 19.99
N GLY A 20 20.65 13.87 19.34
CA GLY A 20 20.42 13.51 17.94
C GLY A 20 18.99 13.07 17.67
N LEU A 21 18.49 12.14 18.50
CA LEU A 21 17.14 11.60 18.36
C LEU A 21 16.06 12.68 18.57
N SER A 22 16.17 13.49 19.63
CA SER A 22 15.24 14.60 19.87
C SER A 22 15.23 15.62 18.73
N ARG A 23 16.38 15.85 18.09
CA ARG A 23 16.51 16.78 16.98
C ARG A 23 15.89 16.22 15.69
N THR A 24 16.00 14.91 15.45
CA THR A 24 15.32 14.23 14.34
C THR A 24 13.81 14.29 14.49
N VAL A 25 13.30 14.17 15.72
CA VAL A 25 11.84 14.26 15.98
C VAL A 25 11.32 15.68 15.79
N GLN A 26 12.09 16.70 16.17
CA GLN A 26 11.68 18.11 16.08
C GLN A 26 11.91 18.75 14.70
N GLY A 27 12.87 18.23 13.93
CA GLY A 27 13.32 18.84 12.69
C GLY A 27 12.78 18.13 11.45
N ASP A 28 12.00 18.83 10.63
CA ASP A 28 11.41 18.28 9.38
C ASP A 28 12.44 17.82 8.33
N LYS A 29 13.72 18.21 8.45
CA LYS A 29 14.77 17.93 7.45
C LYS A 29 16.11 17.52 8.09
N TYR A 30 16.07 16.68 9.13
CA TYR A 30 17.28 16.19 9.79
C TYR A 30 17.29 14.66 9.86
N ALA A 31 18.26 14.02 9.21
CA ALA A 31 18.51 12.59 9.34
C ALA A 31 19.64 12.35 10.36
N PHE A 32 19.41 11.46 11.31
CA PHE A 32 20.41 11.08 12.30
C PHE A 32 20.94 9.69 11.99
N ILE A 33 22.26 9.60 11.77
CA ILE A 33 22.95 8.35 11.51
C ILE A 33 23.51 7.85 12.83
N THR A 34 23.04 6.69 13.27
CA THR A 34 23.49 6.06 14.52
C THR A 34 23.56 4.54 14.36
N SER A 35 24.02 3.85 15.40
CA SER A 35 24.15 2.40 15.34
C SER A 35 22.85 1.66 15.62
N THR A 36 22.73 0.46 15.08
CA THR A 36 21.54 -0.39 15.23
C THR A 36 21.27 -0.78 16.69
N ALA A 37 22.31 -0.86 17.53
CA ALA A 37 22.17 -1.24 18.94
C ALA A 37 21.42 -0.20 19.79
N VAL A 38 21.54 1.09 19.46
CA VAL A 38 20.75 2.16 20.12
C VAL A 38 19.36 2.33 19.51
N GLN A 39 19.08 1.63 18.41
CA GLN A 39 17.85 1.78 17.65
C GLN A 39 16.69 1.08 18.35
N HIS A 40 16.84 -0.17 18.78
CA HIS A 40 15.73 -0.95 19.33
C HIS A 40 15.19 -0.38 20.65
N ARG A 41 16.04 -0.13 21.66
CA ARG A 41 15.61 0.32 23.01
C ARG A 41 14.95 1.71 23.08
N ARG A 42 15.06 2.54 22.03
CA ARG A 42 14.65 3.97 22.07
C ARG A 42 13.67 4.37 20.97
N TYR A 43 13.56 3.59 19.90
CA TYR A 43 12.50 3.79 18.90
C TYR A 43 11.11 3.50 19.45
N GLU A 44 11.01 2.61 20.43
CA GLU A 44 9.78 2.21 21.10
C GLU A 44 9.03 3.38 21.75
N GLN A 45 9.75 4.41 22.19
CA GLN A 45 9.15 5.60 22.79
C GLN A 45 8.80 6.68 21.75
N LEU A 46 9.28 6.53 20.51
CA LEU A 46 9.21 7.54 19.45
C LEU A 46 8.73 6.88 18.16
N CYS A 47 7.47 6.42 18.16
CA CYS A 47 6.77 5.82 17.02
C CYS A 47 6.66 6.72 15.76
N HIS A 48 7.16 7.95 15.84
CA HIS A 48 7.25 8.92 14.74
C HIS A 48 8.53 8.79 13.92
N LEU A 49 9.50 7.99 14.37
CA LEU A 49 10.74 7.79 13.66
C LEU A 49 10.63 6.57 12.73
N GLN A 50 11.17 6.73 11.52
CA GLN A 50 11.32 5.64 10.56
C GLN A 50 12.79 5.41 10.29
N VAL A 51 13.16 4.15 10.13
CA VAL A 51 14.50 3.74 9.75
C VAL A 51 14.49 3.58 8.25
N VAL A 52 15.38 4.29 7.55
CA VAL A 52 15.43 4.28 6.09
C VAL A 52 16.76 3.70 5.64
N GLY A 53 16.68 2.73 4.72
CA GLY A 53 17.84 2.12 4.08
C GLY A 53 18.39 0.87 4.79
N GLN A 54 19.41 0.29 4.17
CA GLN A 54 20.12 -0.87 4.71
C GLN A 54 21.28 -0.45 5.61
N LYS A 55 21.68 -1.33 6.52
CA LYS A 55 22.88 -1.17 7.35
C LYS A 55 24.12 -1.13 6.44
N PHE A 56 24.73 0.04 6.32
CA PHE A 56 25.91 0.25 5.47
C PHE A 56 27.23 -0.16 6.14
N PHE A 57 27.23 -0.41 7.46
CA PHE A 57 28.42 -0.81 8.19
C PHE A 57 28.09 -1.74 9.35
N THR A 58 28.83 -2.84 9.45
CA THR A 58 28.79 -3.76 10.59
C THR A 58 30.08 -3.65 11.36
N TYR A 59 29.98 -3.31 12.63
CA TYR A 59 31.09 -3.33 13.56
C TYR A 59 30.83 -4.34 14.67
N GLY A 60 31.91 -4.96 15.15
CA GLY A 60 31.89 -5.84 16.31
C GLY A 60 32.26 -5.10 17.59
N PHE A 61 31.76 -5.59 18.71
CA PHE A 61 32.21 -5.16 20.04
C PHE A 61 33.40 -6.04 20.47
N ALA A 62 34.37 -5.44 21.15
CA ALA A 62 35.53 -6.14 21.67
C ALA A 62 35.87 -5.62 23.07
N LEU A 63 36.33 -6.53 23.93
CA LEU A 63 36.89 -6.18 25.23
C LEU A 63 38.37 -5.84 25.05
N LEU A 64 38.78 -4.72 25.65
CA LEU A 64 40.14 -4.18 25.53
C LEU A 64 40.92 -4.51 26.80
N PHE A 65 42.05 -5.21 26.64
CA PHE A 65 42.97 -5.50 27.72
C PHE A 65 44.30 -4.76 27.52
N PRO A 66 45.00 -4.35 28.60
CA PRO A 66 46.34 -3.79 28.48
C PRO A 66 47.30 -4.80 27.84
N LYS A 67 48.32 -4.29 27.15
CA LYS A 67 49.34 -5.14 26.51
C LYS A 67 50.04 -6.00 27.56
N GLY A 68 50.09 -7.31 27.33
CA GLY A 68 50.69 -8.28 28.26
C GLY A 68 49.77 -8.77 29.38
N SER A 69 48.47 -8.47 29.34
CA SER A 69 47.51 -9.02 30.29
C SER A 69 47.38 -10.54 30.19
N VAL A 70 47.58 -11.25 31.31
CA VAL A 70 47.39 -12.71 31.41
C VAL A 70 45.93 -13.15 31.21
N TYR A 71 44.97 -12.25 31.45
CA TYR A 71 43.53 -12.55 31.36
C TYR A 71 42.99 -12.54 29.94
N LYS A 72 43.75 -12.00 28.98
CA LYS A 72 43.28 -11.85 27.60
C LYS A 72 42.90 -13.21 27.00
N ASP A 73 43.77 -14.20 27.18
CA ASP A 73 43.63 -15.49 26.50
C ASP A 73 42.53 -16.34 27.14
N GLU A 74 42.45 -16.33 28.47
CA GLU A 74 41.40 -17.01 29.24
C GLU A 74 40.00 -16.45 28.90
N ILE A 75 39.84 -15.12 28.92
CA ILE A 75 38.54 -14.49 28.60
C ILE A 75 38.18 -14.68 27.12
N SER A 76 39.16 -14.68 26.21
CA SER A 76 38.90 -14.92 24.79
C SER A 76 38.37 -16.33 24.55
N TRP A 77 38.91 -17.34 25.26
CA TRP A 77 38.41 -18.71 25.19
C TRP A 77 36.98 -18.82 25.70
N GLU A 78 36.68 -18.20 26.85
CA GLU A 78 35.33 -18.24 27.42
C GLU A 78 34.28 -17.60 26.50
N ILE A 79 34.62 -16.48 25.83
CA ILE A 79 33.74 -15.84 24.86
C ILE A 79 33.48 -16.75 23.64
N LEU A 80 34.50 -17.49 23.19
CA LEU A 80 34.34 -18.45 22.10
C LEU A 80 33.43 -19.60 22.51
N TYR A 81 33.57 -20.09 23.74
CA TYR A 81 32.72 -21.13 24.31
C TYR A 81 31.25 -20.67 24.37
N LEU A 82 30.99 -19.49 24.94
CA LEU A 82 29.63 -18.89 25.02
C LEU A 82 29.02 -18.61 23.64
N ARG A 83 29.84 -18.30 22.64
CA ARG A 83 29.38 -18.18 21.24
C ARG A 83 29.00 -19.54 20.67
N GLN A 84 29.80 -20.58 20.91
CA GLN A 84 29.57 -21.92 20.40
C GLN A 84 28.31 -22.56 21.01
N GLU A 85 28.05 -22.31 22.30
CA GLU A 85 26.81 -22.73 22.96
C GLU A 85 25.57 -21.93 22.53
N GLY A 86 25.74 -20.79 21.83
CA GLY A 86 24.63 -19.93 21.43
C GLY A 86 24.09 -19.01 22.54
N TYR A 87 24.73 -18.97 23.71
CA TYR A 87 24.29 -18.14 24.83
C TYR A 87 24.33 -16.64 24.50
N LEU A 88 25.34 -16.21 23.73
CA LEU A 88 25.44 -14.82 23.27
C LEU A 88 24.28 -14.42 22.33
N GLU A 89 23.81 -15.35 21.50
CA GLU A 89 22.66 -15.10 20.61
C GLU A 89 21.36 -14.95 21.41
N MET A 90 21.19 -15.77 22.45
CA MET A 90 20.06 -15.63 23.37
C MET A 90 20.07 -14.27 24.08
N LEU A 91 21.23 -13.82 24.57
CA LEU A 91 21.37 -12.51 25.18
C LEU A 91 21.11 -11.36 24.19
N GLU A 92 21.60 -11.48 22.96
CA GLU A 92 21.31 -10.50 21.91
C GLU A 92 19.80 -10.41 21.67
N LYS A 93 19.13 -11.55 21.46
CA LYS A 93 17.69 -11.57 21.26
C LYS A 93 16.94 -11.00 22.45
N GLN A 94 17.33 -11.33 23.67
CA GLN A 94 16.66 -10.86 24.88
C GLN A 94 16.83 -9.35 25.12
N TRP A 95 18.03 -8.80 24.90
CA TRP A 95 18.35 -7.43 25.29
C TRP A 95 18.33 -6.41 24.16
N LEU A 96 18.56 -6.85 22.92
CA LEU A 96 18.58 -6.00 21.72
C LEU A 96 17.30 -6.15 20.89
N THR A 97 16.72 -7.35 20.75
CA THR A 97 15.54 -7.56 19.88
C THR A 97 14.21 -7.67 20.65
N GLY A 98 14.22 -8.19 21.88
CA GLY A 98 13.03 -8.74 22.53
C GLY A 98 12.45 -7.95 23.70
N SER A 99 12.36 -6.62 23.64
CA SER A 99 11.67 -5.86 24.70
C SER A 99 10.73 -4.74 24.26
N GLY A 100 10.53 -4.52 22.96
CA GLY A 100 9.43 -3.64 22.55
C GLY A 100 9.13 -3.59 21.07
N GLU A 101 9.00 -4.78 20.48
CA GLU A 101 8.15 -4.95 19.31
C GLU A 101 6.69 -4.47 19.56
N ASP A 102 6.29 -4.28 20.83
CA ASP A 102 4.90 -4.05 21.22
C ASP A 102 4.49 -2.59 21.46
N ILE A 103 5.41 -1.62 21.55
CA ILE A 103 5.04 -0.26 22.01
C ILE A 103 4.59 0.65 20.85
N CYS A 104 5.05 0.38 19.62
CA CYS A 104 4.65 1.13 18.43
C CYS A 104 3.76 0.34 17.45
N SER A 105 3.52 -0.95 17.70
CA SER A 105 2.63 -1.77 16.89
C SER A 105 1.17 -1.37 17.03
N ASP A 106 0.74 -0.76 18.15
CA ASP A 106 -0.65 -0.31 18.32
C ASP A 106 -1.06 0.83 17.35
N LYS A 107 -0.08 1.57 16.80
CA LYS A 107 -0.33 2.55 15.71
C LYS A 107 -0.10 2.01 14.30
N ARG A 108 0.52 0.84 14.17
CA ARG A 108 0.79 0.19 12.86
C ARG A 108 -0.20 -0.92 12.55
N GLN A 109 -0.78 -1.56 13.56
CA GLN A 109 -1.78 -2.62 13.43
C GLN A 109 -3.12 -2.16 12.85
N THR A 110 -3.37 -0.85 12.74
CA THR A 110 -4.53 -0.37 11.96
C THR A 110 -4.26 -0.29 10.46
N THR A 111 -3.03 -0.53 9.99
CA THR A 111 -2.73 -0.30 8.57
C THR A 111 -1.92 -1.40 7.89
N GLU A 112 -0.97 -2.07 8.54
CA GLU A 112 -0.19 -3.12 7.87
C GLU A 112 0.14 -4.28 8.82
N ASP A 113 0.07 -5.50 8.29
CA ASP A 113 0.41 -6.79 8.92
C ASP A 113 -0.71 -7.59 9.59
N THR A 114 -1.66 -8.03 8.77
CA THR A 114 -1.80 -9.49 8.60
C THR A 114 -1.74 -9.79 7.11
N GLY A 115 -1.04 -10.85 6.71
CA GLY A 115 -0.91 -11.33 5.32
C GLY A 115 -2.21 -11.85 4.71
N VAL A 116 -3.32 -11.17 4.95
CA VAL A 116 -4.51 -11.19 4.12
C VAL A 116 -4.34 -10.05 3.14
N LEU A 117 -4.18 -10.35 1.85
CA LEU A 117 -4.35 -9.37 0.78
C LEU A 117 -5.72 -8.71 0.99
N GLY A 118 -5.72 -7.54 1.64
CA GLY A 118 -6.91 -6.84 2.03
C GLY A 118 -7.72 -6.46 0.79
N ALA A 119 -9.04 -6.41 0.95
CA ALA A 119 -9.96 -6.03 -0.13
C ALA A 119 -9.57 -4.72 -0.83
N GLU A 120 -8.79 -3.84 -0.17
CA GLU A 120 -8.23 -2.62 -0.77
C GLU A 120 -7.30 -2.88 -1.97
N SER A 121 -6.42 -3.90 -1.91
CA SER A 121 -5.54 -4.24 -3.04
C SER A 121 -6.33 -4.84 -4.21
N PHE A 122 -7.47 -5.48 -3.95
CA PHE A 122 -8.36 -6.06 -4.98
C PHE A 122 -9.43 -5.08 -5.49
N MET A 123 -9.52 -3.88 -4.92
CA MET A 123 -10.51 -2.87 -5.33
C MET A 123 -10.38 -2.51 -6.82
N GLY A 124 -9.15 -2.52 -7.35
CA GLY A 124 -8.91 -2.33 -8.78
C GLY A 124 -9.65 -3.35 -9.65
N LEU A 125 -9.64 -4.63 -9.27
CA LEU A 125 -10.32 -5.70 -10.02
C LEU A 125 -11.83 -5.51 -10.02
N PHE A 126 -12.42 -5.12 -8.89
CA PHE A 126 -13.85 -4.83 -8.79
C PHE A 126 -14.25 -3.62 -9.66
N MET A 127 -13.42 -2.57 -9.71
CA MET A 127 -13.68 -1.42 -10.59
C MET A 127 -13.64 -1.81 -12.07
N PHE A 128 -12.65 -2.61 -12.50
CA PHE A 128 -12.59 -3.09 -13.89
C PHE A 128 -13.82 -3.93 -14.27
N LEU A 129 -14.27 -4.81 -13.36
CA LEU A 129 -15.46 -5.64 -13.59
C LEU A 129 -16.73 -4.77 -13.69
N ALA A 130 -16.92 -3.83 -12.76
CA ALA A 130 -18.05 -2.91 -12.77
C ALA A 130 -18.08 -2.04 -14.04
N ALA A 131 -16.92 -1.54 -14.49
CA ALA A 131 -16.80 -0.77 -15.73
C ALA A 131 -17.15 -1.62 -16.96
N GLY A 132 -16.69 -2.87 -17.02
CA GLY A 132 -17.01 -3.80 -18.10
C GLY A 132 -18.52 -4.08 -18.20
N VAL A 133 -19.18 -4.29 -17.06
CA VAL A 133 -20.64 -4.49 -17.01
C VAL A 133 -21.39 -3.23 -17.45
N GLY A 134 -20.95 -2.04 -17.02
CA GLY A 134 -21.56 -0.77 -17.41
C GLY A 134 -21.46 -0.52 -18.92
N ILE A 135 -20.28 -0.70 -19.51
CA ILE A 135 -20.07 -0.55 -20.95
C ILE A 135 -20.91 -1.57 -21.73
N GLY A 136 -20.96 -2.83 -21.26
CA GLY A 136 -21.79 -3.87 -21.85
C GLY A 136 -23.28 -3.49 -21.86
N MET A 137 -23.81 -2.97 -20.74
CA MET A 137 -25.19 -2.48 -20.67
C MET A 137 -25.46 -1.33 -21.65
N VAL A 138 -24.53 -0.37 -21.78
CA VAL A 138 -24.69 0.76 -22.71
C VAL A 138 -24.72 0.27 -24.16
N ILE A 139 -23.81 -0.63 -24.54
CA ILE A 139 -23.79 -1.22 -25.89
C ILE A 139 -25.11 -1.96 -26.16
N GLN A 140 -25.59 -2.75 -25.19
CA GLN A 140 -26.86 -3.47 -25.31
C GLN A 140 -28.05 -2.51 -25.51
N LEU A 141 -28.11 -1.42 -24.75
CA LEU A 141 -29.16 -0.41 -24.88
C LEU A 141 -29.11 0.31 -26.22
N VAL A 142 -27.92 0.61 -26.73
CA VAL A 142 -27.72 1.24 -28.04
C VAL A 142 -28.17 0.30 -29.16
N GLU A 143 -27.76 -0.97 -29.13
CA GLU A 143 -28.18 -1.95 -30.13
C GLU A 143 -29.69 -2.19 -30.11
N VAL A 144 -30.28 -2.35 -28.92
CA VAL A 144 -31.73 -2.53 -28.79
C VAL A 144 -32.47 -1.28 -29.26
N SER A 145 -32.00 -0.08 -28.93
CA SER A 145 -32.65 1.16 -29.41
C SER A 145 -32.51 1.33 -30.92
N TRP A 146 -31.38 0.94 -31.50
CA TRP A 146 -31.14 1.03 -32.94
C TRP A 146 -31.93 -0.05 -33.72
N PHE A 147 -32.00 -1.27 -33.17
CA PHE A 147 -32.81 -2.36 -33.70
C PHE A 147 -34.30 -2.07 -33.57
N ASN A 148 -34.75 -1.52 -32.43
CA ASN A 148 -36.14 -1.16 -32.23
C ASN A 148 -36.49 0.07 -33.08
N ALA A 149 -35.59 1.03 -33.32
CA ALA A 149 -35.81 2.11 -34.28
C ALA A 149 -35.88 1.62 -35.73
N ARG A 150 -35.04 0.66 -36.15
CA ARG A 150 -35.12 0.03 -37.49
C ARG A 150 -36.31 -0.93 -37.64
N GLY A 151 -36.64 -1.66 -36.59
CA GLY A 151 -37.82 -2.52 -36.49
C GLY A 151 -39.11 -1.70 -36.44
N ASN A 152 -39.09 -0.54 -35.80
CA ASN A 152 -40.22 0.39 -35.75
C ASN A 152 -40.42 1.09 -37.10
N LYS A 153 -39.38 1.29 -37.94
CA LYS A 153 -39.58 1.68 -39.35
C LYS A 153 -40.34 0.60 -40.13
N ARG A 154 -40.00 -0.68 -39.93
CA ARG A 154 -40.69 -1.81 -40.56
C ARG A 154 -42.13 -2.01 -40.05
N LYS A 155 -42.40 -1.74 -38.77
CA LYS A 155 -43.75 -1.74 -38.17
C LYS A 155 -44.57 -0.52 -38.59
N HIS A 156 -43.98 0.67 -38.68
CA HIS A 156 -44.67 1.86 -39.17
C HIS A 156 -45.09 1.71 -40.64
N ASP A 157 -44.24 1.10 -41.48
CA ASP A 157 -44.58 0.84 -42.89
C ASP A 157 -45.68 -0.21 -43.06
N VAL A 158 -45.67 -1.29 -42.26
CA VAL A 158 -46.73 -2.31 -42.28
C VAL A 158 -48.04 -1.76 -41.69
N VAL A 159 -48.00 -1.04 -40.58
CA VAL A 159 -49.20 -0.42 -39.97
C VAL A 159 -49.78 0.67 -40.87
N ARG A 160 -48.95 1.45 -41.59
CA ARG A 160 -49.41 2.46 -42.55
C ARG A 160 -50.01 1.81 -43.81
N SER A 161 -49.45 0.69 -44.28
CA SER A 161 -50.02 -0.11 -45.37
C SER A 161 -51.38 -0.73 -45.00
N VAL A 162 -51.49 -1.29 -43.78
CA VAL A 162 -52.74 -1.90 -43.29
C VAL A 162 -53.80 -0.83 -43.00
N SER A 163 -53.41 0.29 -42.37
CA SER A 163 -54.33 1.41 -42.07
C SER A 163 -54.86 2.06 -43.36
N MET A 164 -54.04 2.21 -44.41
CA MET A 164 -54.50 2.74 -45.70
C MET A 164 -55.49 1.80 -46.41
N ARG A 165 -55.29 0.48 -46.33
CA ARG A 165 -56.21 -0.50 -46.92
C ARG A 165 -57.57 -0.53 -46.22
N VAL A 166 -57.59 -0.39 -44.89
CA VAL A 166 -58.84 -0.35 -44.10
C VAL A 166 -59.65 0.91 -44.41
N HIS A 167 -58.99 2.06 -44.52
CA HIS A 167 -59.65 3.32 -44.83
C HIS A 167 -60.24 3.34 -46.25
N LEU A 168 -59.58 2.70 -47.22
CA LEU A 168 -60.08 2.58 -48.59
C LEU A 168 -61.33 1.68 -48.67
N THR A 169 -61.40 0.60 -47.89
CA THR A 169 -62.59 -0.26 -47.82
C THR A 169 -63.78 0.41 -47.16
N GLU A 170 -63.60 1.22 -46.12
CA GLU A 170 -64.70 1.99 -45.50
C GLU A 170 -65.28 3.05 -46.45
N VAL A 171 -64.43 3.74 -47.21
CA VAL A 171 -64.89 4.74 -48.20
C VAL A 171 -65.64 4.08 -49.36
N LEU A 172 -65.20 2.91 -49.83
CA LEU A 172 -65.90 2.17 -50.89
C LEU A 172 -67.23 1.57 -50.41
N LEU A 173 -67.37 1.24 -49.12
CA LEU A 173 -68.62 0.76 -48.54
C LEU A 173 -69.61 1.91 -48.31
N SER A 174 -69.15 3.06 -47.80
CA SER A 174 -70.00 4.24 -47.59
C SER A 174 -70.47 4.89 -48.90
N GLY A 175 -69.64 4.86 -49.96
CA GLY A 175 -70.04 5.34 -51.29
C GLY A 175 -71.04 4.45 -52.03
N LYS A 176 -71.24 3.20 -51.58
CA LYS A 176 -72.17 2.25 -52.20
C LYS A 176 -73.59 2.34 -51.63
N GLU A 177 -73.75 2.88 -50.41
CA GLU A 177 -75.06 3.08 -49.77
C GLU A 177 -75.80 4.32 -50.27
N THR A 178 -75.12 5.28 -50.92
CA THR A 178 -75.72 6.55 -51.36
C THR A 178 -76.23 6.56 -52.80
N THR A 179 -75.97 5.52 -53.60
CA THR A 179 -76.40 5.44 -55.02
C THR A 179 -77.56 4.47 -55.27
N THR A 180 -78.13 3.87 -54.23
CA THR A 180 -79.33 3.02 -54.32
C THR A 180 -80.51 3.65 -53.60
N LEU A 181 -80.89 4.86 -53.99
CA LEU A 181 -82.26 5.39 -53.90
C LEU A 181 -82.54 6.25 -55.13
#